data_AF-A0A8S1L163-F1
#
_entry.id   AF-A0A8S1L163-F1
#
_cell.length_a   1.000
_cell.length_b   1.000
_cell.length_c   1.000
_cell.angle_alpha   90.00
_cell.angle_beta   90.00
_cell.angle_gamma   90.00
#
_symmetry.space_group_name_H-M   'P 1'
#
loop_
_entity.id
_entity.type
_entity.pdbx_description
1 polymer ?
#
loop_
_entity_poly.entity_id
_entity_poly.type
_entity_poly.pdbx_seq_one_letter_code
_entity_poly.pdbx_strand_id
1 'polypeptide(L)'
;MGQCITKEADEQRSIQRNSQKPTIQPLNRTYSSKLLNPNITDCVILEEESYLQQSSLYSIYTIMEENQVKRSTLANAVSKVKPLGNAITSGISVQFINISNGRKLHSHAIKQDKGLKQHEVSLCNEIEKNAYDEWLILTNHNEPVKDGDVVAVQHKITKCILRSSNDILTKSKLQQVSCVDIIQDLTEDDYWIIEIINDTKQINKLHSNNLIRIKHAHTNTYLSGTKNKAVLKGHMEVCVTQQPGHDIWVVEDTF
;
A
#
# COMPACT_ATOMS: atom_id res chain seq x y z
N MET A 1 -42.64 -64.79 -8.53
CA MET A 1 -43.05 -63.39 -8.25
C MET A 1 -42.16 -62.47 -9.09
N GLY A 2 -42.77 -61.58 -9.90
CA GLY A 2 -42.21 -60.37 -10.59
C GLY A 2 -40.99 -60.57 -11.50
N GLN A 3 -41.06 -60.48 -12.84
CA GLN A 3 -41.19 -59.27 -13.69
C GLN A 3 -40.41 -58.04 -13.19
N CYS A 4 -39.50 -57.49 -14.00
CA CYS A 4 -39.82 -56.42 -14.97
C CYS A 4 -38.55 -55.91 -15.71
N ILE A 5 -38.74 -55.53 -16.97
CA ILE A 5 -37.84 -54.80 -17.86
C ILE A 5 -38.24 -53.32 -17.82
N THR A 6 -37.29 -52.37 -17.70
CA THR A 6 -37.36 -50.95 -18.16
C THR A 6 -35.91 -50.43 -18.20
N LYS A 7 -35.32 -49.82 -19.25
CA LYS A 7 -35.61 -48.63 -20.08
C LYS A 7 -35.92 -47.36 -19.28
N GLU A 8 -35.01 -46.38 -19.33
CA GLU A 8 -35.22 -44.91 -19.36
C GLU A 8 -33.83 -44.25 -19.27
N ALA A 9 -33.31 -43.60 -20.31
CA ALA A 9 -33.65 -42.28 -20.88
C ALA A 9 -33.18 -41.12 -19.98
N ASP A 10 -31.97 -40.62 -20.27
CA ASP A 10 -31.41 -39.37 -19.72
C ASP A 10 -32.21 -38.17 -20.23
N GLU A 11 -32.99 -37.56 -19.34
CA GLU A 11 -33.71 -36.31 -19.59
C GLU A 11 -32.81 -35.12 -19.18
N GLN A 12 -32.25 -34.45 -20.17
CA GLN A 12 -31.58 -33.15 -20.02
C GLN A 12 -32.60 -32.09 -19.57
N ARG A 13 -32.48 -31.58 -18.35
CA ARG A 13 -33.12 -30.31 -17.94
C ARG A 13 -32.08 -29.20 -17.80
N SER A 14 -32.07 -28.36 -18.83
CA SER A 14 -31.45 -27.03 -18.84
C SER A 14 -32.15 -26.10 -17.85
N ILE A 15 -31.44 -25.60 -16.84
CA ILE A 15 -31.89 -24.45 -16.04
C ILE A 15 -31.20 -23.21 -16.62
N GLN A 16 -31.94 -22.48 -17.46
CA GLN A 16 -31.61 -21.09 -17.80
C GLN A 16 -31.87 -20.22 -16.57
N ARG A 17 -30.82 -19.68 -15.94
CA ARG A 17 -30.95 -18.54 -15.03
C ARG A 17 -30.65 -17.26 -15.80
N ASN A 18 -31.70 -16.45 -15.95
CA ASN A 18 -31.63 -15.07 -16.41
C ASN A 18 -30.71 -14.26 -15.48
N SER A 19 -29.55 -13.84 -15.98
CA SER A 19 -28.74 -12.79 -15.38
C SER A 19 -28.87 -11.52 -16.24
N GLN A 20 -29.94 -10.76 -16.03
CA GLN A 20 -30.02 -9.39 -16.53
C GLN A 20 -29.03 -8.53 -15.73
N LYS A 21 -27.95 -8.12 -16.39
CA LYS A 21 -27.00 -7.11 -15.91
C LYS A 21 -27.70 -5.73 -15.96
N PRO A 22 -27.76 -4.95 -14.87
CA PRO A 22 -28.30 -3.59 -14.96
C PRO A 22 -27.36 -2.73 -15.81
N THR A 23 -27.90 -2.22 -16.92
CA THR A 23 -27.22 -1.29 -17.81
C THR A 23 -27.39 0.11 -17.26
N ILE A 24 -26.32 0.71 -16.74
CA ILE A 24 -26.30 2.12 -16.36
C ILE A 24 -25.94 2.91 -17.62
N GLN A 25 -26.90 3.69 -18.14
CA GLN A 25 -26.62 4.65 -19.22
C GLN A 25 -25.95 5.90 -18.62
N PRO A 26 -24.88 6.43 -19.24
CA PRO A 26 -24.29 7.69 -18.81
C PRO A 26 -25.21 8.86 -19.17
N LEU A 27 -25.60 9.67 -18.18
CA LEU A 27 -26.23 10.97 -18.41
C LEU A 27 -25.19 11.94 -18.99
N ASN A 28 -25.16 12.08 -20.31
CA ASN A 28 -24.47 13.19 -20.96
C ASN A 28 -25.31 14.47 -20.79
N ARG A 29 -24.96 15.30 -19.80
CA ARG A 29 -25.37 16.71 -19.78
C ARG A 29 -24.20 17.58 -20.23
N THR A 30 -24.30 18.13 -21.42
CA THR A 30 -23.47 19.23 -21.90
C THR A 30 -23.88 20.51 -21.16
N TYR A 31 -23.00 21.07 -20.33
CA TYR A 31 -23.18 22.41 -19.77
C TYR A 31 -22.40 23.43 -20.59
N SER A 32 -23.15 24.38 -21.13
CA SER A 32 -22.67 25.53 -21.91
C SER A 32 -21.82 26.46 -21.03
N SER A 33 -20.60 26.75 -21.47
CA SER A 33 -19.65 27.62 -20.79
C SER A 33 -19.98 29.09 -21.01
N LYS A 34 -20.87 29.70 -20.21
CA LYS A 34 -20.92 31.16 -20.06
C LYS A 34 -21.24 31.58 -18.63
N LEU A 35 -20.32 32.39 -18.09
CA LEU A 35 -20.33 33.16 -16.84
C LEU A 35 -19.87 32.39 -15.58
N LEU A 36 -18.54 32.30 -15.39
CA LEU A 36 -17.95 31.93 -14.10
C LEU A 36 -17.93 33.15 -13.16
N ASN A 37 -18.71 33.02 -12.08
CA ASN A 37 -18.66 33.85 -10.88
C ASN A 37 -17.52 33.31 -9.99
N PRO A 38 -16.60 34.14 -9.45
CA PRO A 38 -15.45 33.67 -8.67
C PRO A 38 -15.82 32.93 -7.37
N ASN A 39 -17.07 32.99 -6.91
CA ASN A 39 -17.56 32.19 -5.76
C ASN A 39 -17.99 30.76 -6.12
N ILE A 40 -18.06 30.41 -7.42
CA ILE A 40 -18.44 29.04 -7.84
C ILE A 40 -17.22 28.11 -7.78
N THR A 41 -16.02 28.63 -8.03
CA THR A 41 -14.77 27.86 -7.96
C THR A 41 -14.54 27.27 -6.58
N ASP A 42 -14.76 28.03 -5.50
CA ASP A 42 -14.54 27.52 -4.14
C ASP A 42 -15.57 26.45 -3.75
N CYS A 43 -16.83 26.60 -4.13
CA CYS A 43 -17.86 25.58 -3.87
C CYS A 43 -17.62 24.29 -4.69
N VAL A 44 -17.20 24.41 -5.95
CA VAL A 44 -16.92 23.25 -6.81
C VAL A 44 -15.68 22.48 -6.31
N ILE A 45 -14.64 23.19 -5.85
CA ILE A 45 -13.43 22.56 -5.28
C ILE A 45 -13.78 21.78 -4.01
N LEU A 46 -14.60 22.35 -3.11
CA LEU A 46 -15.01 21.67 -1.88
C LEU A 46 -15.86 20.42 -2.14
N GLU A 47 -16.76 20.47 -3.13
CA GLU A 47 -17.54 19.29 -3.53
C GLU A 47 -16.65 18.20 -4.15
N GLU A 48 -15.70 18.58 -5.01
CA GLU A 48 -14.75 17.66 -5.63
C GLU A 48 -13.83 17.00 -4.60
N GLU A 49 -13.25 17.76 -3.67
CA GLU A 49 -12.44 17.23 -2.56
C GLU A 49 -13.23 16.25 -1.69
N SER A 50 -14.50 16.57 -1.40
CA SER A 50 -15.37 15.68 -0.62
C SER A 50 -15.65 14.36 -1.34
N TYR A 51 -15.86 14.41 -2.66
CA TYR A 51 -16.10 13.22 -3.48
C TYR A 51 -14.85 12.33 -3.56
N LEU A 52 -13.67 12.92 -3.70
CA LEU A 52 -12.40 12.21 -3.76
C LEU A 52 -12.06 11.53 -2.44
N GLN A 53 -12.37 12.19 -1.32
CA GLN A 53 -12.24 11.61 0.00
C GLN A 53 -13.21 10.42 0.16
N GLN A 54 -14.47 10.56 -0.28
CA GLN A 54 -15.45 9.47 -0.27
C GLN A 54 -15.03 8.29 -1.16
N SER A 55 -14.51 8.55 -2.35
CA SER A 55 -14.00 7.52 -3.27
C SER A 55 -12.79 6.79 -2.66
N SER A 56 -11.90 7.51 -2.00
CA SER A 56 -10.73 6.92 -1.33
C SER A 56 -11.17 6.00 -0.21
N LEU A 57 -12.14 6.45 0.59
CA LEU A 57 -12.75 5.65 1.63
C LEU A 57 -13.38 4.39 1.05
N TYR A 58 -14.15 4.49 -0.05
CA TYR A 58 -14.76 3.33 -0.70
C TYR A 58 -13.72 2.29 -1.14
N SER A 59 -12.65 2.70 -1.83
CA SER A 59 -11.59 1.77 -2.24
C SER A 59 -10.93 1.07 -1.04
N ILE A 60 -10.73 1.79 0.06
CA ILE A 60 -10.21 1.22 1.31
C ILE A 60 -11.18 0.19 1.87
N TYR A 61 -12.46 0.53 2.00
CA TYR A 61 -13.49 -0.38 2.49
C TYR A 61 -13.53 -1.65 1.64
N THR A 62 -13.57 -1.53 0.31
CA THR A 62 -13.58 -2.67 -0.61
C THR A 62 -12.36 -3.55 -0.44
N ILE A 63 -11.14 -2.98 -0.48
CA ILE A 63 -9.91 -3.76 -0.40
C ILE A 63 -9.76 -4.42 0.97
N MET A 64 -10.18 -3.74 2.04
CA MET A 64 -10.10 -4.29 3.38
C MET A 64 -11.18 -5.35 3.64
N GLU A 65 -12.39 -5.21 3.08
CA GLU A 65 -13.43 -6.24 3.14
C GLU A 65 -13.05 -7.48 2.34
N GLU A 66 -12.56 -7.32 1.11
CA GLU A 66 -12.07 -8.41 0.26
C GLU A 66 -10.96 -9.21 0.96
N ASN A 67 -10.09 -8.52 1.69
CA ASN A 67 -8.98 -9.10 2.42
C ASN A 67 -9.33 -9.51 3.87
N GLN A 68 -10.61 -9.49 4.25
CA GLN A 68 -11.11 -9.86 5.58
C GLN A 68 -10.36 -9.15 6.73
N VAL A 69 -9.95 -7.90 6.49
CA VAL A 69 -9.15 -7.13 7.44
C VAL A 69 -10.02 -6.68 8.60
N LYS A 70 -9.46 -6.70 9.82
CA LYS A 70 -10.21 -6.35 11.03
C LYS A 70 -10.76 -4.93 10.97
N ARG A 71 -12.00 -4.73 11.44
CA ARG A 71 -12.67 -3.42 11.54
C ARG A 71 -11.85 -2.35 12.27
N SER A 72 -11.02 -2.72 13.25
CA SER A 72 -10.13 -1.78 13.95
C SER A 72 -9.07 -1.19 13.02
N THR A 73 -8.51 -2.01 12.12
CA THR A 73 -7.53 -1.58 11.12
C THR A 73 -8.20 -0.68 10.08
N LEU A 74 -9.44 -1.00 9.71
CA LEU A 74 -10.26 -0.19 8.81
C LEU A 74 -10.57 1.19 9.39
N ALA A 75 -10.98 1.27 10.65
CA ALA A 75 -11.20 2.55 11.33
C ALA A 75 -9.92 3.40 11.38
N ASN A 76 -8.77 2.78 11.64
CA ASN A 76 -7.48 3.46 11.60
C ASN A 76 -7.14 3.97 10.19
N ALA A 77 -7.31 3.14 9.16
CA ALA A 77 -7.08 3.53 7.76
C ALA A 77 -7.93 4.73 7.37
N VAL A 78 -9.24 4.68 7.66
CA VAL A 78 -10.22 5.74 7.40
C VAL A 78 -9.83 7.04 8.11
N SER A 79 -9.38 6.97 9.37
CA SER A 79 -8.94 8.15 10.13
C SER A 79 -7.71 8.84 9.56
N LYS A 80 -6.94 8.12 8.72
CA LYS A 80 -5.71 8.61 8.10
C LYS A 80 -5.92 9.10 6.68
N VAL A 81 -7.11 8.97 6.11
CA VAL A 81 -7.43 9.49 4.78
C VAL A 81 -7.51 11.01 4.83
N LYS A 82 -6.43 11.65 4.40
CA LYS A 82 -6.35 13.08 4.13
C LYS A 82 -6.50 13.34 2.62
N PRO A 83 -6.82 14.56 2.19
CA PRO A 83 -6.71 14.95 0.79
C PRO A 83 -5.32 14.63 0.24
N LEU A 84 -5.24 14.23 -1.04
CA LEU A 84 -3.97 13.99 -1.70
C LEU A 84 -3.13 15.27 -1.70
N GLY A 85 -1.87 15.16 -1.29
CA GLY A 85 -0.91 16.25 -1.30
C GLY A 85 -0.08 16.30 -2.57
N ASN A 86 1.16 16.75 -2.45
CA ASN A 86 2.07 16.92 -3.58
C ASN A 86 2.42 15.60 -4.25
N ALA A 87 2.71 15.65 -5.55
CA ALA A 87 3.24 14.50 -6.28
C ALA A 87 4.64 14.14 -5.77
N ILE A 88 4.88 12.84 -5.57
CA ILE A 88 6.15 12.31 -5.07
C ILE A 88 7.04 11.96 -6.26
N THR A 89 8.21 12.60 -6.34
CA THR A 89 9.23 12.34 -7.36
C THR A 89 10.44 11.64 -6.74
N SER A 90 11.32 11.09 -7.58
CA SER A 90 12.54 10.41 -7.15
C SER A 90 13.40 11.31 -6.24
N GLY A 91 13.85 10.78 -5.10
CA GLY A 91 14.70 11.48 -4.14
C GLY A 91 13.97 12.39 -3.14
N ILE A 92 12.65 12.57 -3.26
CA ILE A 92 11.86 13.27 -2.24
C ILE A 92 11.80 12.43 -0.96
N SER A 93 11.96 13.13 0.17
CA SER A 93 11.90 12.57 1.52
C SER A 93 10.45 12.30 1.94
N VAL A 94 10.15 11.04 2.26
CA VAL A 94 8.82 10.56 2.65
C VAL A 94 8.86 9.78 3.96
N GLN A 95 7.69 9.60 4.56
CA GLN A 95 7.44 8.66 5.65
C GLN A 95 6.43 7.62 5.20
N PHE A 96 6.64 6.36 5.60
CA PHE A 96 5.68 5.30 5.41
C PHE A 96 4.99 4.97 6.73
N ILE A 97 3.69 5.21 6.82
CA ILE A 97 2.89 4.98 8.02
C ILE A 97 2.04 3.74 7.80
N ASN A 98 2.25 2.70 8.61
CA ASN A 98 1.46 1.49 8.51
C ASN A 98 0.04 1.74 9.04
N ILE A 99 -0.99 1.56 8.21
CA ILE A 99 -2.38 1.88 8.61
C ILE A 99 -2.89 1.01 9.75
N SER A 100 -2.34 -0.20 9.91
CA SER A 100 -2.87 -1.18 10.85
C SER A 100 -2.60 -0.81 12.30
N ASN A 101 -1.51 -0.10 12.54
CA ASN A 101 -1.04 0.24 13.88
C ASN A 101 -0.61 1.72 14.02
N GLY A 102 -0.66 2.50 12.93
CA GLY A 102 -0.32 3.92 12.91
C GLY A 102 1.18 4.22 13.08
N ARG A 103 2.04 3.20 13.02
CA ARG A 103 3.48 3.32 13.26
C ARG A 103 4.24 3.61 11.97
N LYS A 104 5.34 4.34 12.10
CA LYS A 104 6.23 4.73 10.99
C LYS A 104 7.26 3.65 10.72
N LEU A 105 7.56 3.40 9.44
CA LEU A 105 8.72 2.60 9.03
C LEU A 105 9.99 3.31 9.47
N HIS A 106 10.88 2.58 10.14
CA HIS A 106 12.00 3.15 10.86
C HIS A 106 13.26 2.30 10.65
N SER A 107 14.40 2.95 10.53
CA SER A 107 15.72 2.30 10.53
C SER A 107 16.74 3.14 11.28
N HIS A 108 17.81 2.51 11.76
CA HIS A 108 18.85 3.16 12.53
C HIS A 108 20.21 2.50 12.29
N ALA A 109 21.29 3.06 12.84
CA ALA A 109 22.65 2.55 12.63
C ALA A 109 22.99 1.27 13.43
N ILE A 110 22.08 0.79 14.28
CA ILE A 110 22.22 -0.45 15.04
C ILE A 110 22.05 -1.63 14.08
N LYS A 111 23.09 -2.47 14.00
CA LYS A 111 23.11 -3.66 13.15
C LYS A 111 22.41 -4.84 13.80
N GLN A 112 21.74 -5.64 12.99
CA GLN A 112 21.11 -6.90 13.40
C GLN A 112 22.18 -7.99 13.58
N ASP A 113 22.44 -8.32 14.85
CA ASP A 113 23.39 -9.34 15.31
C ASP A 113 24.84 -9.24 14.81
N LYS A 114 25.77 -9.86 15.56
CA LYS A 114 27.23 -9.68 15.45
C LYS A 114 27.88 -10.20 14.14
N GLY A 115 27.11 -10.54 13.10
CA GLY A 115 27.64 -11.13 11.86
C GLY A 115 27.05 -10.58 10.57
N LEU A 116 25.80 -10.09 10.58
CA LEU A 116 25.15 -9.55 9.41
C LEU A 116 25.36 -8.04 9.40
N LYS A 117 26.06 -7.52 8.39
CA LYS A 117 26.33 -6.08 8.22
C LYS A 117 25.06 -5.31 7.79
N GLN A 118 23.91 -5.68 8.32
CA GLN A 118 22.59 -5.17 7.96
C GLN A 118 22.00 -4.42 9.15
N HIS A 119 21.34 -3.31 8.90
CA HIS A 119 20.65 -2.49 9.88
C HIS A 119 19.23 -3.01 10.10
N GLU A 120 18.74 -2.92 11.34
CA GLU A 120 17.36 -3.29 11.65
C GLU A 120 16.37 -2.32 10.99
N VAL A 121 15.32 -2.89 10.38
CA VAL A 121 14.12 -2.16 9.96
C VAL A 121 12.97 -2.55 10.87
N SER A 122 12.24 -1.55 11.37
CA SER A 122 11.21 -1.74 12.40
C SER A 122 10.08 -0.71 12.28
N LEU A 123 9.08 -0.84 13.14
CA LEU A 123 7.97 0.11 13.27
C LEU A 123 8.05 0.93 14.56
N CYS A 124 8.20 2.24 14.41
CA CYS A 124 8.30 3.22 15.48
C CYS A 124 6.95 3.90 15.78
N ASN A 125 6.67 4.15 17.06
CA ASN A 125 5.46 4.88 17.51
C ASN A 125 5.79 6.25 18.12
N GLU A 126 7.01 6.75 17.91
CA GLU A 126 7.38 8.09 18.35
C GLU A 126 6.54 9.13 17.59
N ILE A 127 5.87 9.99 18.37
CA ILE A 127 4.99 11.03 17.83
C ILE A 127 5.83 12.14 17.19
N GLU A 128 6.98 12.44 17.77
CA GLU A 128 7.88 13.48 17.28
C GLU A 128 8.46 13.10 15.91
N LYS A 129 8.67 14.12 15.08
CA LYS A 129 9.33 13.93 13.78
C LYS A 129 10.77 13.51 14.05
N ASN A 130 11.12 12.33 13.56
CA ASN A 130 12.44 11.76 13.71
C ASN A 130 13.04 11.52 12.32
N ALA A 131 14.29 11.96 12.11
CA ALA A 131 14.98 11.77 10.84
C ALA A 131 15.26 10.27 10.52
N TYR A 132 15.17 9.39 11.51
CA TYR A 132 15.25 7.93 11.37
C TYR A 132 13.95 7.28 10.82
N ASP A 133 12.89 8.07 10.63
CA ASP A 133 11.64 7.62 10.00
C ASP A 133 11.56 8.06 8.53
N GLU A 134 12.56 8.77 8.02
CA GLU A 134 12.56 9.38 6.69
C GLU A 134 13.25 8.49 5.66
N TRP A 135 12.59 8.33 4.51
CA TRP A 135 13.02 7.48 3.41
C TRP A 135 13.00 8.26 2.09
N LEU A 136 13.81 7.83 1.13
CA LEU A 136 13.82 8.35 -0.23
C LEU A 136 13.37 7.24 -1.17
N ILE A 137 12.37 7.51 -2.01
CA ILE A 137 12.02 6.62 -3.13
C ILE A 137 12.95 6.97 -4.29
N LEU A 138 13.71 6.01 -4.77
CA LEU A 138 14.68 6.18 -5.85
C LEU A 138 14.21 5.43 -7.09
N THR A 139 14.00 6.17 -8.18
CA THR A 139 13.66 5.63 -9.50
C THR A 139 14.72 6.03 -10.52
N ASN A 140 14.68 5.43 -11.72
CA ASN A 140 15.56 5.76 -12.84
C ASN A 140 15.04 6.94 -13.69
N HIS A 141 13.97 7.61 -13.26
CA HIS A 141 13.37 8.75 -13.95
C HIS A 141 13.10 9.91 -12.98
N ASN A 142 12.90 11.11 -13.54
CA ASN A 142 12.63 12.31 -12.75
C ASN A 142 11.15 12.69 -12.67
N GLU A 143 10.28 11.94 -13.36
CA GLU A 143 8.83 12.11 -13.27
C GLU A 143 8.29 11.61 -11.92
N PRO A 144 7.09 12.04 -11.51
CA PRO A 144 6.40 11.46 -10.37
C PRO A 144 6.35 9.94 -10.45
N VAL A 145 6.59 9.28 -9.32
CA VAL A 145 6.49 7.82 -9.18
C VAL A 145 5.08 7.39 -9.56
N LYS A 146 4.94 6.30 -10.32
CA LYS A 146 3.67 5.80 -10.85
C LYS A 146 3.29 4.47 -10.20
N ASP A 147 2.04 4.07 -10.39
CA ASP A 147 1.61 2.72 -10.03
C ASP A 147 2.39 1.69 -10.86
N GLY A 148 2.92 0.68 -10.18
CA GLY A 148 3.73 -0.38 -10.78
C GLY A 148 5.21 -0.02 -11.00
N ASP A 149 5.66 1.19 -10.64
CA ASP A 149 7.08 1.54 -10.77
C ASP A 149 7.95 0.66 -9.87
N VAL A 150 9.07 0.18 -10.43
CA VAL A 150 10.13 -0.52 -9.69
C VAL A 150 11.09 0.51 -9.13
N VAL A 151 11.26 0.50 -7.81
CA VAL A 151 11.99 1.50 -7.05
C VAL A 151 12.98 0.85 -6.09
N ALA A 152 14.05 1.58 -5.75
CA ALA A 152 14.82 1.32 -4.55
C ALA A 152 14.37 2.27 -3.44
N VAL A 153 14.36 1.82 -2.18
CA VAL A 153 13.95 2.66 -1.05
C VAL A 153 15.16 2.87 -0.14
N GLN A 154 15.66 4.10 -0.08
CA GLN A 154 16.83 4.45 0.72
C GLN A 154 16.43 5.08 2.04
N HIS A 155 17.00 4.60 3.14
CA HIS A 155 16.87 5.29 4.42
C HIS A 155 17.68 6.60 4.43
N LYS A 156 17.05 7.73 4.74
CA LYS A 156 17.62 9.06 4.47
C LYS A 156 18.90 9.34 5.24
N ILE A 157 18.97 8.97 6.51
CA ILE A 157 20.11 9.29 7.38
C ILE A 157 21.27 8.31 7.20
N THR A 158 21.00 7.01 7.26
CA THR A 158 22.05 5.99 7.18
C THR A 158 22.47 5.69 5.74
N LYS A 159 21.70 6.14 4.74
CA LYS A 159 21.91 5.88 3.30
C LYS A 159 21.83 4.40 2.91
N CYS A 160 21.44 3.52 3.82
CA CYS A 160 21.23 2.11 3.52
C CYS A 160 19.97 1.92 2.67
N ILE A 161 19.92 0.80 1.94
CA ILE A 161 18.81 0.42 1.08
C ILE A 161 17.94 -0.62 1.76
N LEU A 162 16.63 -0.41 1.72
CA LEU A 162 15.64 -1.38 2.18
C LEU A 162 15.74 -2.64 1.33
N ARG A 163 15.99 -3.77 1.98
CA ARG A 163 16.21 -5.07 1.35
C ARG A 163 15.32 -6.12 1.99
N SER A 164 14.86 -7.08 1.19
CA SER A 164 14.37 -8.35 1.72
C SER A 164 15.23 -9.49 1.21
N SER A 165 15.86 -10.23 2.12
CA SER A 165 16.64 -11.43 1.81
C SER A 165 15.83 -12.69 2.12
N ASN A 166 16.36 -13.87 1.77
CA ASN A 166 15.80 -15.16 2.18
C ASN A 166 15.99 -15.49 3.67
N ASP A 167 16.50 -14.54 4.47
CA ASP A 167 16.62 -14.70 5.90
C ASP A 167 15.23 -14.68 6.56
N ILE A 168 15.08 -15.45 7.63
CA ILE A 168 13.80 -15.61 8.33
C ILE A 168 13.91 -15.04 9.73
N LEU A 169 12.97 -14.19 10.10
CA LEU A 169 12.86 -13.61 11.44
C LEU A 169 12.63 -14.70 12.49
N THR A 170 13.40 -14.67 13.58
CA THR A 170 13.34 -15.68 14.63
C THR A 170 11.97 -15.79 15.31
N LYS A 171 11.27 -14.65 15.51
CA LYS A 171 9.99 -14.61 16.24
C LYS A 171 8.79 -14.88 15.34
N SER A 172 8.65 -14.13 14.24
CA SER A 172 7.50 -14.27 13.34
C SER A 172 7.59 -15.47 12.41
N LYS A 173 8.80 -16.00 12.17
CA LYS A 173 9.08 -17.00 11.12
C LYS A 173 8.71 -16.51 9.71
N LEU A 174 8.64 -15.19 9.53
CA LEU A 174 8.40 -14.55 8.24
C LEU A 174 9.73 -14.07 7.65
N GLN A 175 9.72 -13.86 6.33
CA GLN A 175 10.88 -13.36 5.60
C GLN A 175 11.27 -11.97 6.13
N GLN A 176 12.56 -11.81 6.38
CA GLN A 176 13.14 -10.65 7.02
C GLN A 176 13.23 -9.47 6.06
N VAL A 177 13.10 -8.29 6.66
CA VAL A 177 13.40 -7.01 6.03
C VAL A 177 14.50 -6.35 6.83
N SER A 178 15.51 -5.87 6.14
CA SER A 178 16.65 -5.17 6.72
C SER A 178 17.04 -4.01 5.84
N CYS A 179 18.07 -3.27 6.26
CA CYS A 179 18.62 -2.18 5.48
C CYS A 179 20.13 -2.38 5.29
N VAL A 180 20.62 -2.33 4.06
CA VAL A 180 22.01 -2.67 3.71
C VAL A 180 22.81 -1.44 3.29
N ASP A 181 24.05 -1.32 3.75
CA ASP A 181 24.95 -0.26 3.30
C ASP A 181 25.19 -0.40 1.77
N ILE A 182 25.13 0.71 1.02
CA ILE A 182 25.46 0.74 -0.41
C ILE A 182 26.98 0.66 -0.56
N ILE A 183 27.53 -0.55 -0.41
CA ILE A 183 28.95 -0.84 -0.62
C ILE A 183 29.14 -1.51 -1.99
N GLN A 184 28.06 -2.03 -2.58
CA GLN A 184 28.03 -2.77 -3.84
C GLN A 184 26.81 -2.32 -4.67
N ASP A 185 26.77 -2.75 -5.93
CA ASP A 185 25.63 -2.52 -6.81
C ASP A 185 24.35 -3.13 -6.23
N LEU A 186 23.21 -2.52 -6.58
CA LEU A 186 21.89 -3.04 -6.19
C LEU A 186 21.65 -4.40 -6.84
N THR A 187 20.95 -5.25 -6.10
CA THR A 187 20.58 -6.63 -6.45
C THR A 187 19.06 -6.76 -6.54
N GLU A 188 18.56 -7.89 -7.01
CA GLU A 188 17.12 -8.15 -7.11
C GLU A 188 16.38 -8.06 -5.75
N ASP A 189 17.08 -8.29 -4.64
CA ASP A 189 16.57 -8.20 -3.26
C ASP A 189 16.34 -6.75 -2.77
N ASP A 190 16.82 -5.74 -3.53
CA ASP A 190 16.74 -4.33 -3.17
C ASP A 190 15.55 -3.58 -3.79
N TYR A 191 14.85 -4.25 -4.72
CA TYR A 191 13.84 -3.61 -5.55
C TYR A 191 12.43 -3.89 -5.05
N TRP A 192 11.61 -2.84 -5.09
CA TRP A 192 10.24 -2.83 -4.64
C TRP A 192 9.34 -2.26 -5.72
N ILE A 193 8.08 -2.69 -5.76
CA ILE A 193 7.05 -2.18 -6.66
C ILE A 193 6.07 -1.39 -5.81
N ILE A 194 5.79 -0.15 -6.20
CA ILE A 194 4.77 0.68 -5.58
C ILE A 194 3.42 0.35 -6.20
N GLU A 195 2.46 -0.11 -5.40
CA GLU A 195 1.08 -0.36 -5.83
C GLU A 195 0.16 0.66 -5.15
N ILE A 196 -0.46 1.56 -5.91
CA ILE A 196 -1.36 2.60 -5.42
C ILE A 196 -2.77 2.03 -5.26
N ILE A 197 -3.27 2.05 -4.02
CA ILE A 197 -4.55 1.44 -3.61
C ILE A 197 -5.72 2.39 -3.86
N ASN A 198 -5.52 3.68 -3.60
CA ASN A 198 -6.58 4.70 -3.62
C ASN A 198 -6.39 5.71 -4.75
N ASP A 199 -6.10 5.24 -5.97
CA ASP A 199 -6.01 6.12 -7.15
C ASP A 199 -7.41 6.56 -7.64
N THR A 200 -8.08 7.36 -6.81
CA THR A 200 -9.44 7.85 -7.04
C THR A 200 -9.58 8.71 -8.28
N LYS A 201 -8.49 9.34 -8.71
CA LYS A 201 -8.45 10.23 -9.88
C LYS A 201 -7.91 9.53 -11.13
N GLN A 202 -7.53 8.25 -11.05
CA GLN A 202 -6.80 7.55 -12.09
C GLN A 202 -5.58 8.35 -12.58
N ILE A 203 -4.91 9.06 -11.66
CA ILE A 203 -3.75 9.90 -12.01
C ILE A 203 -2.56 9.01 -12.36
N ASN A 204 -2.54 7.76 -11.85
CA ASN A 204 -1.43 6.84 -11.97
C ASN A 204 -0.09 7.50 -11.54
N LYS A 205 -0.16 8.33 -10.50
CA LYS A 205 1.01 8.96 -9.87
C LYS A 205 0.85 8.90 -8.36
N LEU A 206 1.96 8.71 -7.69
CA LEU A 206 2.08 8.73 -6.26
C LEU A 206 2.05 10.18 -5.77
N HIS A 207 1.16 10.45 -4.85
CA HIS A 207 1.01 11.70 -4.12
C HIS A 207 1.12 11.44 -2.62
N SER A 208 1.48 12.47 -1.88
CA SER A 208 1.36 12.46 -0.42
C SER A 208 -0.09 12.13 -0.01
N ASN A 209 -0.23 11.40 1.09
CA ASN A 209 -1.46 10.79 1.60
C ASN A 209 -2.06 9.67 0.73
N ASN A 210 -1.37 9.19 -0.30
CA ASN A 210 -1.80 7.95 -0.96
C ASN A 210 -1.64 6.76 -0.02
N LEU A 211 -2.55 5.81 -0.20
CA LEU A 211 -2.44 4.47 0.31
C LEU A 211 -1.76 3.59 -0.72
N ILE A 212 -0.75 2.86 -0.27
CA ILE A 212 0.06 2.01 -1.11
C ILE A 212 0.28 0.64 -0.47
N ARG A 213 0.56 -0.34 -1.32
CA ARG A 213 1.34 -1.52 -0.95
C ARG A 213 2.74 -1.36 -1.51
N ILE A 214 3.71 -1.92 -0.79
CA ILE A 214 5.11 -1.94 -1.22
C ILE A 214 5.48 -3.41 -1.41
N LYS A 215 5.55 -3.85 -2.65
CA LYS A 215 5.74 -5.26 -3.01
C LYS A 215 7.20 -5.53 -3.32
N HIS A 216 7.80 -6.53 -2.70
CA HIS A 216 9.14 -6.96 -3.05
C HIS A 216 9.15 -7.52 -4.48
N ALA A 217 9.99 -6.95 -5.36
CA ALA A 217 9.94 -7.22 -6.79
C ALA A 217 10.28 -8.68 -7.12
N HIS A 218 11.28 -9.25 -6.43
CA HIS A 218 11.73 -10.61 -6.68
C HIS A 218 10.74 -11.67 -6.15
N THR A 219 10.33 -11.57 -4.88
CA THR A 219 9.51 -12.61 -4.22
C THR A 219 7.99 -12.41 -4.35
N ASN A 220 7.53 -11.29 -4.91
CA ASN A 220 6.12 -10.93 -5.00
C ASN A 220 5.37 -10.94 -3.64
N THR A 221 6.09 -10.69 -2.55
CA THR A 221 5.54 -10.56 -1.18
C THR A 221 5.47 -9.09 -0.78
N TYR A 222 4.59 -8.73 0.15
CA TYR A 222 4.38 -7.35 0.55
C TYR A 222 5.08 -6.98 1.86
N LEU A 223 5.69 -5.80 1.89
CA LEU A 223 6.21 -5.18 3.10
C LEU A 223 5.07 -5.01 4.11
N SER A 224 5.22 -5.61 5.28
CA SER A 224 4.16 -5.70 6.27
C SER A 224 4.68 -5.49 7.68
N GLY A 225 3.88 -4.79 8.48
CA GLY A 225 4.05 -4.73 9.92
C GLY A 225 3.68 -6.06 10.58
N THR A 226 4.21 -6.29 11.79
CA THR A 226 3.79 -7.42 12.64
C THR A 226 3.36 -6.95 14.03
N LYS A 227 2.87 -7.89 14.84
CA LYS A 227 2.59 -7.69 16.28
C LYS A 227 3.75 -8.11 17.18
N ASN A 228 4.85 -8.58 16.61
CA ASN A 228 6.01 -8.99 17.37
C ASN A 228 6.90 -7.78 17.66
N LYS A 229 7.60 -7.83 18.79
CA LYS A 229 8.57 -6.79 19.16
C LYS A 229 9.84 -6.93 18.33
N ALA A 230 10.35 -5.82 17.83
CA ALA A 230 11.67 -5.73 17.23
C ALA A 230 12.80 -5.95 18.27
N VAL A 231 14.06 -5.89 17.83
CA VAL A 231 15.23 -5.87 18.72
C VAL A 231 15.27 -4.54 19.47
N LEU A 232 15.08 -3.42 18.77
CA LEU A 232 14.97 -2.12 19.41
C LEU A 232 13.73 -2.04 20.31
N LYS A 233 13.95 -1.65 21.57
CA LYS A 233 12.91 -1.63 22.60
C LYS A 233 11.78 -0.67 22.21
N GLY A 234 10.54 -1.16 22.25
CA GLY A 234 9.33 -0.38 21.95
C GLY A 234 8.93 -0.39 20.48
N HIS A 235 9.78 -0.91 19.60
CA HIS A 235 9.52 -1.06 18.18
C HIS A 235 8.88 -2.42 17.86
N MET A 236 8.24 -2.52 16.69
CA MET A 236 7.64 -3.77 16.19
C MET A 236 8.39 -4.29 14.97
N GLU A 237 8.40 -5.60 14.76
CA GLU A 237 9.07 -6.20 13.59
C GLU A 237 8.34 -5.83 12.30
N VAL A 238 9.13 -5.65 11.24
CA VAL A 238 8.71 -5.53 9.85
C VAL A 238 9.17 -6.78 9.10
N CYS A 239 8.37 -7.25 8.16
CA CYS A 239 8.63 -8.45 7.37
C CYS A 239 8.11 -8.28 5.94
N VAL A 240 8.32 -9.28 5.10
CA VAL A 240 7.52 -9.46 3.88
C VAL A 240 6.63 -10.69 3.97
N THR A 241 5.39 -10.60 3.46
CA THR A 241 4.41 -11.68 3.49
C THR A 241 3.37 -11.54 2.37
N GLN A 242 2.74 -12.63 1.97
CA GLN A 242 1.53 -12.60 1.13
C GLN A 242 0.24 -12.51 1.97
N GLN A 243 0.34 -12.65 3.29
CA GLN A 243 -0.82 -12.56 4.17
C GLN A 243 -1.30 -11.10 4.22
N PRO A 244 -2.57 -10.83 3.89
CA PRO A 244 -3.07 -9.47 3.88
C PRO A 244 -3.34 -8.95 5.30
N GLY A 245 -3.42 -7.64 5.44
CA GLY A 245 -4.02 -6.95 6.59
C GLY A 245 -3.08 -6.03 7.38
N HIS A 246 -1.78 -6.11 7.13
CA HIS A 246 -0.74 -5.28 7.76
C HIS A 246 0.25 -4.70 6.73
N ASP A 247 -0.09 -4.79 5.44
CA ASP A 247 0.72 -4.53 4.25
C ASP A 247 0.39 -3.20 3.56
N ILE A 248 -0.56 -2.44 4.12
CA ILE A 248 -0.99 -1.15 3.60
C ILE A 248 -0.32 -0.01 4.36
N TRP A 249 0.16 0.97 3.60
CA TRP A 249 0.92 2.12 4.08
C TRP A 249 0.32 3.41 3.56
N VAL A 250 0.30 4.46 4.38
CA VAL A 250 0.15 5.84 3.91
C VAL A 250 1.55 6.35 3.60
N VAL A 251 1.75 6.96 2.45
CA VAL A 251 2.97 7.74 2.17
C VAL A 251 2.70 9.21 2.50
N GLU A 252 3.56 9.84 3.30
CA GLU A 252 3.49 11.28 3.58
C GLU A 252 4.81 11.93 3.18
N ASP A 253 4.76 12.99 2.38
CA ASP A 253 5.94 13.83 2.15
C ASP A 253 6.31 14.61 3.42
N THR A 254 7.62 14.87 3.59
CA THR A 254 8.16 15.45 4.83
C THR A 254 8.51 16.93 4.72
N PHE A 255 8.04 17.60 3.66
CA PHE A 255 8.33 18.99 3.30
C PHE A 255 7.25 19.97 3.78
#